data_AF-A0A958LE24-F1
#
_entry.id   AF-A0A958LE24-F1
#
_cell.length_a   1.000
_cell.length_b   1.000
_cell.length_c   1.000
_cell.angle_alpha   90.00
_cell.angle_beta   90.00
_cell.angle_gamma   90.00
#
_symmetry.space_group_name_H-M   'P 1'
#
loop_
_entity.id
_entity.type
_entity.pdbx_description
1 polymer ?
#
loop_
_entity_poly.entity_id
_entity_poly.type
_entity_poly.pdbx_seq_one_letter_code
_entity_poly.pdbx_strand_id
1 'polypeptide(L)'
;HEEVAPERMGNAYNLAYALIPFLMAYNANCPWFGGKLLWDVTRIPIWMGSIGQNDHRVIRTLPVGYLPENDAAAYHTWVQRHLELERPCFVPPDEEDADSWTLLCHWVGTCWEWVRPIVGNAPEPHVRLEIRPFCSPMSLDDGIALAALTHGVFSGFAETSAEELCSEADVRANFEACARYGLRATVRVRGHTRPVVEVLKELLEVARKGLRSQGLPDDEIETALAPVDVVLGREQNGAIWMRRGVQALREQGASDEEIGQQILRSIMRQCSSTVGGWSPLA
;
A
#
# COMPACT_ATOMS: atom_id res chain seq x y z
N HIS A 1 1.28 7.89 6.48
CA HIS A 1 2.68 8.22 6.82
C HIS A 1 2.93 7.66 8.19
N GLU A 2 4.10 7.06 8.41
CA GLU A 2 4.52 6.54 9.71
C GLU A 2 5.78 7.29 10.11
N GLU A 3 5.78 7.97 11.25
CA GLU A 3 6.99 8.60 11.79
C GLU A 3 7.82 7.56 12.52
N VAL A 4 9.13 7.56 12.29
CA VAL A 4 10.05 6.55 12.82
C VAL A 4 11.29 7.23 13.37
N ALA A 5 11.83 6.66 14.46
CA ALA A 5 13.13 7.06 14.96
C ALA A 5 14.19 6.85 13.86
N PRO A 6 15.10 7.82 13.61
CA PRO A 6 16.07 7.74 12.51
C PRO A 6 16.89 6.45 12.51
N GLU A 7 17.28 5.95 13.68
CA GLU A 7 18.07 4.73 13.83
C GLU A 7 17.26 3.50 13.40
N ARG A 8 15.94 3.51 13.60
CA ARG A 8 15.05 2.39 13.27
C ARG A 8 14.52 2.44 11.84
N MET A 9 14.81 3.51 11.10
CA MET A 9 14.25 3.76 9.79
C MET A 9 14.50 2.60 8.82
N GLY A 10 15.73 2.06 8.78
CA GLY A 10 16.06 0.94 7.90
C GLY A 10 15.18 -0.29 8.14
N ASN A 11 14.99 -0.69 9.40
CA ASN A 11 14.11 -1.82 9.72
C ASN A 11 12.65 -1.52 9.39
N ALA A 12 12.16 -0.32 9.76
CA ALA A 12 10.79 0.08 9.46
C ALA A 12 10.51 0.13 7.94
N TYR A 13 11.45 0.61 7.14
CA TYR A 13 11.38 0.60 5.69
C TYR A 13 11.33 -0.83 5.14
N ASN A 14 12.19 -1.72 5.63
CA ASN A 14 12.24 -3.11 5.18
C ASN A 14 10.93 -3.85 5.53
N LEU A 15 10.41 -3.65 6.75
CA LEU A 15 9.12 -4.21 7.18
C LEU A 15 7.98 -3.67 6.31
N ALA A 16 7.95 -2.36 6.07
CA ALA A 16 6.97 -1.77 5.18
C ALA A 16 7.06 -2.39 3.78
N TYR A 17 8.27 -2.52 3.23
CA TYR A 17 8.49 -3.14 1.92
C TYR A 17 7.98 -4.59 1.87
N ALA A 18 8.24 -5.38 2.92
CA ALA A 18 7.84 -6.79 2.98
C ALA A 18 6.33 -7.00 3.19
N LEU A 19 5.66 -6.11 3.92
CA LEU A 19 4.27 -6.28 4.38
C LEU A 19 3.23 -5.56 3.51
N ILE A 20 3.64 -4.48 2.83
CA ILE A 20 2.75 -3.68 1.99
C ILE A 20 2.03 -4.44 0.87
N PRO A 21 2.59 -5.53 0.26
CA PRO A 21 1.83 -6.34 -0.71
C PRO A 21 0.49 -6.83 -0.15
N PHE A 22 0.51 -7.34 1.07
CA PHE A 22 -0.66 -7.96 1.69
C PHE A 22 -1.70 -6.91 2.09
N LEU A 23 -1.25 -5.81 2.69
CA LEU A 23 -2.11 -4.69 3.06
C LEU A 23 -2.76 -4.04 1.82
N MET A 24 -2.03 -3.97 0.69
CA MET A 24 -2.58 -3.56 -0.59
C MET A 24 -3.64 -4.55 -1.12
N ALA A 25 -3.42 -5.86 -0.99
CA ALA A 25 -4.41 -6.86 -1.39
C ALA A 25 -5.73 -6.71 -0.61
N TYR A 26 -5.65 -6.41 0.70
CA TYR A 26 -6.82 -6.12 1.53
C TYR A 26 -7.64 -4.95 0.95
N ASN A 27 -6.98 -3.83 0.64
CA ASN A 27 -7.64 -2.61 0.16
C ASN A 27 -7.91 -2.55 -1.36
N ALA A 28 -7.59 -3.61 -2.12
CA ALA A 28 -7.74 -3.61 -3.57
C ALA A 28 -9.18 -3.26 -4.01
N ASN A 29 -9.33 -2.27 -4.90
CA ASN A 29 -10.65 -1.75 -5.30
C ASN A 29 -10.75 -1.14 -6.71
N CYS A 30 -9.74 -1.27 -7.56
CA CYS A 30 -9.78 -0.67 -8.90
C CYS A 30 -9.59 -1.71 -10.02
N PRO A 31 -10.51 -2.70 -10.15
CA PRO A 31 -10.40 -3.77 -11.15
C PRO A 31 -10.91 -3.40 -12.53
N TRP A 32 -11.55 -2.25 -12.72
CA TRP A 32 -12.24 -1.91 -13.96
C TRP A 32 -11.74 -0.59 -14.53
N PHE A 33 -11.24 -0.63 -15.77
CA PHE A 33 -10.69 0.54 -16.47
C PHE A 33 -10.89 0.38 -17.98
N GLY A 34 -11.31 1.45 -18.66
CA GLY A 34 -11.51 1.45 -20.12
C GLY A 34 -12.46 0.35 -20.61
N GLY A 35 -13.52 0.06 -19.86
CA GLY A 35 -14.48 -1.00 -20.21
C GLY A 35 -13.92 -2.41 -20.07
N LYS A 36 -12.84 -2.64 -19.32
CA LYS A 36 -12.25 -3.98 -19.14
C LYS A 36 -11.98 -4.27 -17.67
N LEU A 37 -12.19 -5.53 -17.29
CA LEU A 37 -11.73 -6.05 -16.00
C LEU A 37 -10.25 -6.41 -16.11
N LEU A 38 -9.41 -5.78 -15.32
CA LEU A 38 -7.94 -5.85 -15.39
C LEU A 38 -7.35 -6.43 -14.10
N TRP A 39 -6.44 -5.74 -13.41
CA TRP A 39 -5.84 -6.17 -12.14
C TRP A 39 -6.68 -5.67 -10.98
N ASP A 40 -6.74 -6.37 -9.86
CA ASP A 40 -7.54 -5.92 -8.70
C ASP A 40 -7.07 -4.55 -8.17
N VAL A 41 -5.80 -4.21 -8.42
CA VAL A 41 -5.19 -2.90 -8.22
C VAL A 41 -4.64 -2.34 -9.54
N THR A 42 -5.51 -2.11 -10.54
CA THR A 42 -5.12 -1.65 -11.89
C THR A 42 -4.31 -0.34 -11.89
N ARG A 43 -4.44 0.49 -10.85
CA ARG A 43 -3.61 1.70 -10.73
C ARG A 43 -2.11 1.43 -10.69
N ILE A 44 -1.67 0.25 -10.21
CA ILE A 44 -0.25 -0.12 -10.16
C ILE A 44 0.36 -0.18 -11.57
N PRO A 45 -0.13 -1.04 -12.49
CA PRO A 45 0.42 -1.09 -13.85
C PRO A 45 0.19 0.20 -14.65
N ILE A 46 -0.91 0.93 -14.43
CA ILE A 46 -1.12 2.25 -15.08
C ILE A 46 -0.02 3.22 -14.64
N TRP A 47 0.25 3.32 -13.33
CA TRP A 47 1.27 4.21 -12.81
C TRP A 47 2.65 3.85 -13.33
N MET A 48 3.03 2.57 -13.26
CA MET A 48 4.31 2.06 -13.77
C MET A 48 4.50 2.36 -15.28
N GLY A 49 3.42 2.26 -16.07
CA GLY A 49 3.44 2.61 -17.49
C GLY A 49 3.58 4.12 -17.74
N SER A 50 2.96 4.95 -16.90
CA SER A 50 2.94 6.42 -17.07
C SER A 50 4.28 7.10 -16.80
N ILE A 51 5.12 6.51 -15.95
CA ILE A 51 6.41 7.07 -15.51
C ILE A 51 7.63 6.45 -16.23
N GLY A 52 7.39 5.59 -17.23
CA GLY A 52 8.42 5.14 -18.17
C GLY A 52 9.48 4.19 -17.59
N GLN A 53 9.08 3.07 -16.96
CA GLN A 53 10.03 2.06 -16.44
C GLN A 53 11.00 1.43 -17.48
N ASN A 54 10.76 1.65 -18.78
CA ASN A 54 11.54 1.06 -19.87
C ASN A 54 12.60 2.01 -20.48
N ASP A 55 12.68 3.27 -20.04
CA ASP A 55 13.62 4.25 -20.58
C ASP A 55 14.70 4.56 -19.54
N HIS A 56 15.91 4.93 -19.97
CA HIS A 56 17.10 5.15 -19.12
C HIS A 56 17.00 6.36 -18.16
N ARG A 57 15.78 6.82 -17.88
CA ARG A 57 15.38 7.90 -16.97
C ARG A 57 14.47 7.36 -15.84
N VAL A 58 14.69 6.12 -15.44
CA VAL A 58 13.76 5.27 -14.69
C VAL A 58 13.36 5.92 -13.36
N ILE A 59 12.11 6.37 -13.25
CA ILE A 59 11.45 6.49 -11.96
C ILE A 59 11.09 5.07 -11.52
N ARG A 60 11.77 4.53 -10.52
CA ARG A 60 11.46 3.20 -9.98
C ARG A 60 10.30 3.33 -8.99
N THR A 61 9.37 2.37 -9.06
CA THR A 61 8.28 2.28 -8.08
C THR A 61 8.52 1.20 -7.05
N LEU A 62 9.31 0.18 -7.39
CA LEU A 62 9.67 -0.86 -6.44
C LEU A 62 11.00 -0.50 -5.76
N PRO A 63 11.05 -0.58 -4.42
CA PRO A 63 12.26 -0.44 -3.62
C PRO A 63 13.52 -1.05 -4.23
N VAL A 64 14.64 -0.34 -4.10
CA VAL A 64 15.99 -0.79 -4.44
C VAL A 64 16.54 -1.85 -3.46
N GLY A 65 15.68 -2.74 -2.97
CA GLY A 65 16.01 -3.79 -2.00
C GLY A 65 15.97 -3.32 -0.55
N TYR A 66 16.32 -4.23 0.36
CA TYR A 66 16.41 -3.93 1.78
C TYR A 66 17.56 -2.96 2.08
N LEU A 67 17.34 -2.11 3.08
CA LEU A 67 18.30 -1.15 3.63
C LEU A 67 19.02 -1.75 4.85
N PRO A 68 20.21 -1.25 5.21
CA PRO A 68 20.86 -1.60 6.46
C PRO A 68 19.93 -1.41 7.66
N GLU A 69 19.79 -2.44 8.50
CA GLU A 69 18.92 -2.40 9.68
C GLU A 69 19.58 -1.64 10.83
N ASN A 70 18.77 -0.92 11.61
CA ASN A 70 19.19 -0.21 12.83
C ASN A 70 20.37 0.76 12.64
N ASP A 71 20.45 1.40 11.48
CA ASP A 71 21.52 2.32 11.10
C ASP A 71 20.94 3.66 10.62
N ALA A 72 21.38 4.76 11.23
CA ALA A 72 21.03 6.11 10.80
C ALA A 72 21.51 6.41 9.36
N ALA A 73 22.51 5.69 8.86
CA ALA A 73 22.97 5.75 7.48
C ALA A 73 22.00 5.10 6.48
N ALA A 74 20.95 4.40 6.92
CA ALA A 74 19.97 3.80 6.01
C ALA A 74 19.36 4.83 5.05
N TYR A 75 19.12 6.07 5.52
CA TYR A 75 18.59 7.13 4.66
C TYR A 75 19.62 7.53 3.61
N HIS A 76 20.87 7.70 4.01
CA HIS A 76 21.97 7.97 3.10
C HIS A 76 22.12 6.85 2.07
N THR A 77 22.05 5.57 2.46
CA THR A 77 22.05 4.44 1.53
C THR A 77 20.90 4.50 0.54
N TRP A 78 19.69 4.83 1.01
CA TRP A 78 18.52 4.99 0.13
C TRP A 78 18.76 6.12 -0.89
N VAL A 79 19.26 7.29 -0.45
CA VAL A 79 19.58 8.42 -1.33
C VAL A 79 20.66 8.05 -2.36
N GLN A 80 21.77 7.43 -1.93
CA GLN A 80 22.86 7.05 -2.84
C GLN A 80 22.38 6.10 -3.94
N ARG A 81 21.60 5.06 -3.57
CA ARG A 81 21.01 4.12 -4.54
C ARG A 81 20.14 4.83 -5.57
N HIS A 82 19.36 5.83 -5.15
CA HIS A 82 18.52 6.59 -6.07
C HIS A 82 19.31 7.57 -6.93
N LEU A 83 20.36 8.23 -6.42
CA LEU A 83 21.21 9.11 -7.22
C LEU A 83 21.98 8.35 -8.32
N GLU A 84 22.34 7.09 -8.06
CA GLU A 84 22.96 6.21 -9.07
C GLU A 84 21.98 5.77 -10.17
N LEU A 85 20.68 5.71 -9.86
CA LEU A 85 19.65 5.10 -10.71
C LEU A 85 18.73 6.12 -11.41
N GLU A 86 18.51 7.28 -10.79
CA GLU A 86 17.51 8.27 -11.19
C GLU A 86 18.20 9.61 -11.44
N ARG A 87 17.86 10.26 -12.56
CA ARG A 87 18.20 11.68 -12.76
C ARG A 87 17.10 12.53 -12.12
N PRO A 88 17.42 13.63 -11.41
CA PRO A 88 16.41 14.56 -10.93
C PRO A 88 15.50 14.97 -12.08
N CYS A 89 14.20 14.68 -11.96
CA CYS A 89 13.32 14.89 -13.09
C CYS A 89 12.75 16.31 -13.13
N PHE A 90 12.71 17.05 -12.01
CA PHE A 90 12.30 18.46 -12.00
C PHE A 90 12.94 19.25 -10.85
N VAL A 91 13.74 20.27 -11.20
CA VAL A 91 14.03 21.42 -10.34
C VAL A 91 13.31 22.60 -10.98
N PRO A 92 12.45 23.35 -10.26
CA PRO A 92 11.85 24.56 -10.80
C PRO A 92 12.94 25.53 -11.31
N PRO A 93 12.78 26.17 -12.49
CA PRO A 93 13.83 27.04 -13.05
C PRO A 93 14.22 28.23 -12.16
N ASP A 94 13.32 28.67 -11.29
CA ASP A 94 13.53 29.73 -10.31
C ASP A 94 14.23 29.27 -9.02
N GLU A 95 14.47 27.96 -8.88
CA GLU A 95 15.08 27.34 -7.71
C GLU A 95 16.39 26.58 -8.05
N GLU A 96 16.99 26.85 -9.22
CA GLU A 96 18.27 26.24 -9.60
C GLU A 96 19.43 26.61 -8.65
N ASP A 97 19.36 27.81 -8.04
CA ASP A 97 20.33 28.31 -7.05
C ASP A 97 19.89 28.03 -5.59
N ALA A 98 18.87 27.20 -5.38
CA ALA A 98 18.39 26.88 -4.04
C ALA A 98 19.45 26.12 -3.21
N ASP A 99 19.33 26.18 -1.89
CA ASP A 99 20.22 25.43 -1.00
C ASP A 99 20.07 23.91 -1.21
N SER A 100 21.08 23.15 -0.77
CA SER A 100 21.12 21.70 -0.98
C SER A 100 19.97 20.95 -0.30
N TRP A 101 19.37 21.48 0.77
CA TRP A 101 18.22 20.86 1.43
C TRP A 101 16.96 21.02 0.59
N THR A 102 16.73 22.21 0.04
CA THR A 102 15.62 22.49 -0.88
C THR A 102 15.73 21.64 -2.14
N LEU A 103 16.91 21.57 -2.74
CA LEU A 103 17.17 20.71 -3.91
C LEU A 103 16.97 19.22 -3.60
N LEU A 104 17.40 18.75 -2.42
CA LEU A 104 17.13 17.38 -1.97
C LEU A 104 15.63 17.14 -1.85
N CYS A 105 14.86 18.07 -1.26
CA CYS A 105 13.42 17.94 -1.10
C CYS A 105 12.70 17.85 -2.46
N HIS A 106 13.09 18.67 -3.44
CA HIS A 106 12.55 18.60 -4.80
C HIS A 106 12.84 17.25 -5.44
N TRP A 107 14.08 16.79 -5.35
CA TRP A 107 14.49 15.51 -5.90
C TRP A 107 13.75 14.34 -5.26
N VAL A 108 13.74 14.24 -3.93
CA VAL A 108 12.98 13.20 -3.20
C VAL A 108 11.49 13.28 -3.52
N GLY A 109 10.96 14.49 -3.71
CA GLY A 109 9.58 14.73 -4.13
C GLY A 109 9.22 14.04 -5.45
N THR A 110 10.21 13.85 -6.33
CA THR A 110 10.09 13.16 -7.62
C THR A 110 10.46 11.67 -7.59
N CYS A 111 10.99 11.14 -6.48
CA CYS A 111 11.14 9.70 -6.31
C CYS A 111 9.77 9.11 -5.97
N TRP A 112 9.23 8.21 -6.80
CA TRP A 112 7.86 7.69 -6.65
C TRP A 112 7.81 6.20 -6.27
N GLU A 113 8.74 5.75 -5.42
CA GLU A 113 8.72 4.42 -4.81
C GLU A 113 7.43 4.19 -3.99
N TRP A 114 6.98 2.93 -3.91
CA TRP A 114 5.77 2.57 -3.14
C TRP A 114 5.94 2.76 -1.63
N VAL A 115 7.16 2.63 -1.12
CA VAL A 115 7.54 2.99 0.25
C VAL A 115 8.65 4.02 0.11
N ARG A 116 8.43 5.23 0.61
CA ARG A 116 9.37 6.33 0.45
C ARG A 116 9.75 6.93 1.79
N PRO A 117 11.04 6.96 2.17
CA PRO A 117 11.49 7.71 3.32
C PRO A 117 11.50 9.22 2.99
N ILE A 118 10.90 10.00 3.87
CA ILE A 118 10.82 11.46 3.79
C ILE A 118 11.50 12.02 5.03
N VAL A 119 12.49 12.89 4.82
CA VAL A 119 13.11 13.66 5.91
C VAL A 119 12.40 15.00 6.06
N GLY A 120 12.25 15.45 7.30
CA GLY A 120 11.82 16.80 7.63
C GLY A 120 12.74 17.39 8.69
N ASN A 121 12.75 18.72 8.80
CA ASN A 121 13.62 19.45 9.73
C ASN A 121 12.86 20.45 10.63
N ALA A 122 11.53 20.48 10.59
CA ALA A 122 10.70 21.39 11.36
C ALA A 122 9.49 20.66 11.98
N PRO A 123 9.15 20.90 13.27
CA PRO A 123 9.88 21.72 14.24
C PRO A 123 11.23 21.11 14.68
N GLU A 124 11.40 19.80 14.52
CA GLU A 124 12.64 19.07 14.77
C GLU A 124 12.94 18.11 13.61
N PRO A 125 14.21 17.69 13.41
CA PRO A 125 14.58 16.66 12.46
C PRO A 125 13.85 15.34 12.71
N HIS A 126 13.18 14.82 11.68
CA HIS A 126 12.42 13.58 11.77
C HIS A 126 12.46 12.82 10.44
N VAL A 127 12.15 11.52 10.51
CA VAL A 127 11.98 10.68 9.33
C VAL A 127 10.60 10.05 9.33
N ARG A 128 9.94 10.08 8.17
CA ARG A 128 8.64 9.46 7.95
C ARG A 128 8.71 8.50 6.79
N LEU A 129 8.00 7.39 6.88
CA LEU A 129 7.74 6.50 5.77
C LEU A 129 6.39 6.85 5.15
N GLU A 130 6.40 7.14 3.85
CA GLU A 130 5.21 7.31 3.05
C GLU A 130 4.88 6.00 2.32
N ILE A 131 3.67 5.50 2.55
CA ILE A 131 3.14 4.22 2.06
C ILE A 131 2.13 4.55 0.95
N ARG A 132 2.48 4.28 -0.31
CA ARG A 132 1.81 4.84 -1.50
C ARG A 132 1.01 3.89 -2.43
N PRO A 133 1.07 2.54 -2.32
CA PRO A 133 0.39 1.66 -3.26
C PRO A 133 -1.10 1.44 -2.93
N PHE A 134 -1.57 1.86 -1.75
CA PHE A 134 -2.97 1.72 -1.37
C PHE A 134 -3.90 2.47 -2.32
N CYS A 135 -5.10 1.92 -2.49
CA CYS A 135 -6.17 2.64 -3.16
C CYS A 135 -6.82 3.63 -2.19
N SER A 136 -7.56 4.60 -2.74
CA SER A 136 -8.47 5.39 -1.91
C SER A 136 -9.50 4.45 -1.28
N PRO A 137 -9.74 4.51 0.04
CA PRO A 137 -10.79 3.71 0.68
C PRO A 137 -12.17 3.94 0.06
N MET A 138 -13.00 2.89 0.07
CA MET A 138 -14.36 2.91 -0.49
C MET A 138 -15.41 3.45 0.50
N SER A 139 -15.05 3.49 1.79
CA SER A 139 -15.84 4.01 2.90
C SER A 139 -14.92 4.64 3.95
N LEU A 140 -15.48 5.43 4.86
CA LEU A 140 -14.73 5.96 6.00
C LEU A 140 -14.23 4.83 6.92
N ASP A 141 -15.09 3.85 7.20
CA ASP A 141 -14.77 2.69 8.04
C ASP A 141 -13.59 1.88 7.48
N ASP A 142 -13.58 1.63 6.16
CA ASP A 142 -12.47 0.92 5.51
C ASP A 142 -11.17 1.74 5.56
N GLY A 143 -11.27 3.07 5.56
CA GLY A 143 -10.12 3.96 5.70
C GLY A 143 -9.50 3.92 7.10
N ILE A 144 -10.34 4.00 8.13
CA ILE A 144 -9.92 3.86 9.53
C ILE A 144 -9.33 2.47 9.76
N ALA A 145 -9.99 1.42 9.28
CA ALA A 145 -9.53 0.05 9.40
C ALA A 145 -8.19 -0.19 8.68
N LEU A 146 -8.00 0.36 7.48
CA LEU A 146 -6.71 0.26 6.78
C LEU A 146 -5.59 0.96 7.55
N ALA A 147 -5.86 2.14 8.13
CA ALA A 147 -4.89 2.86 8.95
C ALA A 147 -4.53 2.07 10.23
N ALA A 148 -5.53 1.60 10.96
CA ALA A 148 -5.35 0.81 12.18
C ALA A 148 -4.62 -0.51 11.91
N LEU A 149 -5.00 -1.22 10.84
CA LEU A 149 -4.34 -2.46 10.41
C LEU A 149 -2.87 -2.20 10.05
N THR A 150 -2.61 -1.16 9.24
CA THR A 150 -1.24 -0.85 8.79
C THR A 150 -0.34 -0.47 9.96
N HIS A 151 -0.79 0.49 10.78
CA HIS A 151 -0.03 0.96 11.93
C HIS A 151 0.18 -0.16 12.95
N GLY A 152 -0.89 -0.91 13.27
CA GLY A 152 -0.82 -2.04 14.18
C GLY A 152 0.15 -3.12 13.71
N VAL A 153 0.13 -3.48 12.43
CA VAL A 153 1.05 -4.49 11.86
C VAL A 153 2.50 -4.04 12.00
N PHE A 154 2.79 -2.78 11.68
CA PHE A 154 4.15 -2.26 11.78
C PHE A 154 4.63 -2.18 13.22
N SER A 155 3.80 -1.69 14.15
CA SER A 155 4.13 -1.68 15.58
C SER A 155 4.28 -3.10 16.15
N GLY A 156 3.48 -4.06 15.67
CA GLY A 156 3.54 -5.46 16.09
C GLY A 156 4.81 -6.20 15.63
N PHE A 157 5.40 -5.78 14.50
CA PHE A 157 6.65 -6.31 13.95
C PHE A 157 7.88 -5.44 14.20
N ALA A 158 7.79 -4.36 14.98
CA ALA A 158 8.87 -3.37 15.11
C ALA A 158 10.25 -3.96 15.51
N GLU A 159 10.27 -5.10 16.20
CA GLU A 159 11.47 -5.83 16.63
C GLU A 159 11.82 -7.05 15.74
N THR A 160 11.12 -7.25 14.61
CA THR A 160 11.32 -8.36 13.68
C THR A 160 12.09 -7.88 12.46
N SER A 161 13.03 -8.69 11.96
CA SER A 161 13.68 -8.42 10.67
C SER A 161 12.74 -8.79 9.52
N ALA A 162 12.70 -7.96 8.48
CA ALA A 162 11.88 -8.22 7.29
C ALA A 162 12.30 -9.49 6.54
N GLU A 163 13.58 -9.87 6.63
CA GLU A 163 14.14 -11.07 5.99
C GLU A 163 13.57 -12.35 6.60
N GLU A 164 13.14 -12.30 7.87
CA GLU A 164 12.41 -13.40 8.51
C GLU A 164 11.02 -13.60 7.88
N LEU A 165 10.43 -12.56 7.28
CA LEU A 165 9.11 -12.62 6.67
C LEU A 165 9.20 -13.03 5.20
N CYS A 166 10.02 -12.33 4.42
CA CYS A 166 10.12 -12.52 2.97
C CYS A 166 11.55 -12.23 2.49
N SER A 167 12.06 -13.05 1.56
CA SER A 167 13.20 -12.64 0.74
C SER A 167 12.80 -11.51 -0.21
N GLU A 168 13.73 -10.70 -0.71
CA GLU A 168 13.39 -9.64 -1.69
C GLU A 168 12.70 -10.20 -2.94
N ALA A 169 13.10 -11.39 -3.40
CA ALA A 169 12.48 -12.06 -4.53
C ALA A 169 11.01 -12.40 -4.22
N ASP A 170 10.74 -12.92 -3.02
CA ASP A 170 9.38 -13.20 -2.56
C ASP A 170 8.57 -11.90 -2.43
N VAL A 171 9.14 -10.82 -1.90
CA VAL A 171 8.44 -9.52 -1.82
C VAL A 171 7.99 -9.03 -3.19
N ARG A 172 8.87 -9.07 -4.20
CA ARG A 172 8.52 -8.65 -5.56
C ARG A 172 7.42 -9.52 -6.17
N ALA A 173 7.54 -10.84 -6.03
CA ALA A 173 6.53 -11.78 -6.51
C ALA A 173 5.18 -11.61 -5.79
N ASN A 174 5.20 -11.43 -4.47
CA ASN A 174 4.02 -11.18 -3.65
C ASN A 174 3.35 -9.86 -4.02
N PHE A 175 4.12 -8.79 -4.27
CA PHE A 175 3.60 -7.50 -4.68
C PHE A 175 2.83 -7.60 -6.00
N GLU A 176 3.42 -8.26 -7.01
CA GLU A 176 2.74 -8.49 -8.29
C GLU A 176 1.47 -9.34 -8.12
N ALA A 177 1.56 -10.45 -7.39
CA ALA A 177 0.43 -11.34 -7.15
C ALA A 177 -0.72 -10.61 -6.43
N CYS A 178 -0.41 -9.84 -5.38
CA CYS A 178 -1.37 -9.06 -4.61
C CYS A 178 -1.99 -7.94 -5.44
N ALA A 179 -1.20 -7.21 -6.23
CA ALA A 179 -1.71 -6.17 -7.11
C ALA A 179 -2.66 -6.75 -8.18
N ARG A 180 -2.30 -7.91 -8.74
CA ARG A 180 -3.05 -8.54 -9.82
C ARG A 180 -4.33 -9.22 -9.34
N TYR A 181 -4.28 -9.92 -8.22
CA TYR A 181 -5.34 -10.82 -7.76
C TYR A 181 -6.00 -10.42 -6.44
N GLY A 182 -5.56 -9.34 -5.79
CA GLY A 182 -6.16 -8.85 -4.55
C GLY A 182 -6.22 -9.94 -3.47
N LEU A 183 -7.36 -10.07 -2.80
CA LEU A 183 -7.61 -11.14 -1.81
C LEU A 183 -7.55 -12.56 -2.40
N ARG A 184 -7.58 -12.72 -3.72
CA ARG A 184 -7.45 -14.05 -4.38
C ARG A 184 -6.01 -14.42 -4.68
N ALA A 185 -5.04 -13.62 -4.24
CA ALA A 185 -3.63 -13.89 -4.46
C ALA A 185 -3.15 -15.09 -3.64
N THR A 186 -2.21 -15.84 -4.23
CA THR A 186 -1.38 -16.83 -3.52
C THR A 186 0.01 -16.22 -3.35
N VAL A 187 0.53 -16.23 -2.12
CA VAL A 187 1.75 -15.54 -1.72
C VAL A 187 2.72 -16.48 -1.03
N ARG A 188 4.01 -16.12 -1.01
CA ARG A 188 5.07 -16.85 -0.34
C ARG A 188 5.62 -16.05 0.83
N VAL A 189 5.40 -16.53 2.05
CA VAL A 189 5.80 -15.86 3.31
C VAL A 189 6.46 -16.90 4.20
N ARG A 190 7.60 -16.56 4.83
CA ARG A 190 8.39 -17.47 5.66
C ARG A 190 8.73 -18.78 4.95
N GLY A 191 8.98 -18.73 3.64
CA GLY A 191 9.24 -19.90 2.81
C GLY A 191 8.03 -20.81 2.52
N HIS A 192 6.80 -20.40 2.87
CA HIS A 192 5.58 -21.18 2.65
C HIS A 192 4.64 -20.47 1.67
N THR A 193 4.10 -21.22 0.70
CA THR A 193 3.13 -20.71 -0.28
C THR A 193 1.71 -20.93 0.22
N ARG A 194 0.90 -19.87 0.31
CA ARG A 194 -0.45 -19.91 0.90
C ARG A 194 -1.35 -18.77 0.40
N PRO A 195 -2.69 -18.88 0.55
CA PRO A 195 -3.62 -17.79 0.22
C PRO A 195 -3.32 -16.52 1.04
N VAL A 196 -3.41 -15.35 0.40
CA VAL A 196 -3.14 -14.07 1.09
C VAL A 196 -4.13 -13.78 2.22
N VAL A 197 -5.36 -14.30 2.15
CA VAL A 197 -6.38 -14.16 3.21
C VAL A 197 -5.91 -14.79 4.51
N GLU A 198 -5.21 -15.92 4.46
CA GLU A 198 -4.65 -16.56 5.67
C GLU A 198 -3.55 -15.69 6.28
N VAL A 199 -2.66 -15.14 5.43
CA VAL A 199 -1.63 -14.19 5.87
C VAL A 199 -2.27 -12.95 6.50
N LEU A 200 -3.31 -12.39 5.87
CA LEU A 200 -4.02 -11.22 6.38
C LEU A 200 -4.70 -11.48 7.73
N LYS A 201 -5.23 -12.67 7.97
CA LYS A 201 -5.77 -13.07 9.28
C LYS A 201 -4.67 -13.11 10.35
N GLU A 202 -3.49 -13.64 10.02
CA GLU A 202 -2.31 -13.57 10.92
C GLU A 202 -1.90 -12.12 11.19
N LEU A 203 -1.85 -11.29 10.15
CA LEU A 203 -1.50 -9.87 10.27
C LEU A 203 -2.52 -9.09 11.11
N LEU A 204 -3.80 -9.45 11.05
CA LEU A 204 -4.84 -8.84 11.88
C LEU A 204 -4.58 -9.08 13.38
N GLU A 205 -4.18 -10.29 13.78
CA GLU A 205 -3.80 -10.56 15.18
C GLU A 205 -2.54 -9.81 15.60
N VAL A 206 -1.56 -9.70 14.68
CA VAL A 206 -0.38 -8.87 14.92
C VAL A 206 -0.76 -7.40 15.08
N ALA A 207 -1.72 -6.92 14.29
CA ALA A 207 -2.20 -5.55 14.38
C ALA A 207 -2.82 -5.26 15.75
N ARG A 208 -3.70 -6.13 16.25
CA ARG A 208 -4.26 -6.02 17.60
C ARG A 208 -3.15 -5.93 18.65
N LYS A 209 -2.15 -6.82 18.58
CA LYS A 209 -1.01 -6.81 19.52
C LYS A 209 -0.19 -5.51 19.43
N GLY A 210 0.07 -5.03 18.22
CA GLY A 210 0.82 -3.80 17.98
C GLY A 210 0.08 -2.56 18.49
N LEU A 211 -1.23 -2.45 18.27
CA LEU A 211 -2.02 -1.34 18.79
C LEU A 211 -2.09 -1.37 20.33
N ARG A 212 -2.26 -2.57 20.94
CA ARG A 212 -2.21 -2.73 22.39
C ARG A 212 -0.86 -2.29 22.98
N SER A 213 0.25 -2.58 22.30
CA SER A 213 1.59 -2.18 22.78
C SER A 213 1.81 -0.67 22.74
N GLN A 214 1.05 0.06 21.92
CA GLN A 214 1.00 1.52 21.90
C GLN A 214 0.04 2.12 22.96
N GLY A 215 -0.64 1.28 23.73
CA GLY A 215 -1.52 1.71 24.82
C GLY A 215 -2.95 2.08 24.41
N LEU A 216 -3.40 1.70 23.19
CA LEU A 216 -4.78 1.91 22.78
C LEU A 216 -5.75 0.99 23.57
N PRO A 217 -6.95 1.48 23.94
CA PRO A 217 -7.98 0.66 24.57
C PRO A 217 -8.47 -0.48 23.68
N ASP A 218 -8.77 -1.64 24.27
CA ASP A 218 -9.23 -2.83 23.53
C ASP A 218 -10.52 -2.58 22.73
N ASP A 219 -11.47 -1.82 23.28
CA ASP A 219 -12.72 -1.49 22.61
C ASP A 219 -12.52 -0.59 21.39
N GLU A 220 -11.59 0.37 21.44
CA GLU A 220 -11.20 1.18 20.28
C GLU A 220 -10.50 0.33 19.21
N ILE A 221 -9.62 -0.60 19.62
CA ILE A 221 -8.92 -1.52 18.71
C ILE A 221 -9.91 -2.41 17.97
N GLU A 222 -10.81 -3.08 18.69
CA GLU A 222 -11.79 -3.96 18.07
C GLU A 222 -12.78 -3.18 17.19
N THR A 223 -13.16 -1.96 17.59
CA THR A 223 -13.99 -1.09 16.74
C THR A 223 -13.29 -0.71 15.44
N ALA A 224 -12.03 -0.28 15.51
CA ALA A 224 -11.27 0.14 14.34
C ALA A 224 -10.95 -1.03 13.40
N LEU A 225 -10.74 -2.23 13.93
CA LEU A 225 -10.38 -3.41 13.14
C LEU A 225 -11.58 -4.27 12.71
N ALA A 226 -12.78 -4.07 13.26
CA ALA A 226 -13.98 -4.82 12.88
C ALA A 226 -14.26 -4.86 11.36
N PRO A 227 -14.07 -3.79 10.57
CA PRO A 227 -14.20 -3.86 9.11
C PRO A 227 -13.25 -4.88 8.47
N VAL A 228 -12.05 -5.06 9.00
CA VAL A 228 -11.08 -6.04 8.51
C VAL A 228 -11.62 -7.46 8.68
N ASP A 229 -12.18 -7.78 9.85
CA ASP A 229 -12.82 -9.09 10.10
C ASP A 229 -13.96 -9.36 9.12
N VAL A 230 -14.80 -8.35 8.84
CA VAL A 230 -15.92 -8.49 7.91
C VAL A 230 -15.42 -8.78 6.49
N VAL A 231 -14.43 -8.02 6.01
CA VAL A 231 -13.84 -8.20 4.68
C VAL A 231 -13.16 -9.55 4.54
N LEU A 232 -12.37 -9.98 5.54
CA LEU A 232 -11.66 -11.27 5.52
C LEU A 232 -12.60 -12.47 5.73
N GLY A 233 -13.68 -12.29 6.49
CA GLY A 233 -14.69 -13.34 6.71
C GLY A 233 -15.60 -13.57 5.49
N ARG A 234 -15.90 -12.50 4.74
CA ARG A 234 -16.70 -12.58 3.50
C ARG A 234 -15.87 -12.69 2.23
N GLU A 235 -14.55 -12.53 2.35
CA GLU A 235 -13.60 -12.41 1.25
C GLU A 235 -14.11 -11.45 0.16
N GLN A 236 -14.58 -10.28 0.61
CA GLN A 236 -15.13 -9.24 -0.24
C GLN A 236 -14.47 -7.90 0.06
N ASN A 237 -13.53 -7.51 -0.78
CA ASN A 237 -13.04 -6.13 -0.87
C ASN A 237 -13.70 -5.41 -2.06
N GLY A 238 -13.34 -4.14 -2.29
CA GLY A 238 -13.88 -3.34 -3.39
C GLY A 238 -13.63 -3.96 -4.77
N ALA A 239 -12.51 -4.65 -4.98
CA ALA A 239 -12.20 -5.25 -6.27
C ALA A 239 -13.08 -6.46 -6.56
N ILE A 240 -13.28 -7.33 -5.57
CA ILE A 240 -14.17 -8.49 -5.70
C ILE A 240 -15.62 -8.04 -5.89
N TRP A 241 -16.07 -7.07 -5.08
CA TRP A 241 -17.42 -6.50 -5.21
C TRP A 241 -17.66 -5.91 -6.61
N MET A 242 -16.75 -5.05 -7.08
CA MET A 242 -16.89 -4.41 -8.39
C MET A 242 -16.79 -5.43 -9.53
N ARG A 243 -15.89 -6.43 -9.46
CA ARG A 243 -15.80 -7.50 -10.46
C ARG A 243 -17.10 -8.27 -10.62
N ARG A 244 -17.66 -8.76 -9.50
CA ARG A 244 -18.92 -9.53 -9.50
C ARG A 244 -20.05 -8.69 -10.09
N GLY A 245 -20.12 -7.42 -9.68
CA GLY A 245 -21.10 -6.47 -10.20
C GLY A 245 -21.00 -6.21 -11.70
N VAL A 246 -19.79 -5.90 -12.20
CA VAL A 246 -19.53 -5.67 -13.62
C VAL A 246 -19.89 -6.90 -14.45
N GLN A 247 -19.55 -8.10 -13.98
CA GLN A 247 -19.89 -9.35 -14.67
C GLN A 247 -21.41 -9.56 -14.76
N ALA A 248 -22.11 -9.43 -13.63
CA ALA A 248 -23.56 -9.61 -13.58
C ALA A 248 -24.32 -8.59 -14.47
N LEU A 249 -23.93 -7.32 -14.44
CA LEU A 249 -24.55 -6.29 -15.29
C LEU A 249 -24.29 -6.54 -16.78
N ARG A 250 -23.11 -7.06 -17.14
CA ARG A 250 -22.81 -7.43 -18.54
C ARG A 250 -23.67 -8.59 -19.02
N GLU A 251 -23.90 -9.59 -18.18
CA GLU A 251 -24.80 -10.69 -18.49
C GLU A 251 -26.25 -10.23 -18.71
N GLN A 252 -26.64 -9.11 -18.07
CA GLN A 252 -27.93 -8.44 -18.28
C GLN A 252 -27.94 -7.50 -19.50
N GLY A 253 -26.84 -7.39 -20.24
CA GLY A 253 -26.74 -6.55 -21.43
C GLY A 253 -26.47 -5.07 -21.18
N ALA A 254 -26.06 -4.69 -19.96
CA ALA A 254 -25.72 -3.30 -19.65
C ALA A 254 -24.47 -2.85 -20.43
N SER A 255 -24.52 -1.62 -20.94
CA SER A 255 -23.38 -0.92 -21.53
C SER A 255 -22.34 -0.55 -20.46
N ASP A 256 -21.10 -0.28 -20.89
CA ASP A 256 -20.05 0.17 -19.98
C ASP A 256 -20.42 1.50 -19.29
N GLU A 257 -21.18 2.40 -19.95
CA GLU A 257 -21.65 3.64 -19.34
C GLU A 257 -22.62 3.36 -18.18
N GLU A 258 -23.61 2.50 -18.39
CA GLU A 258 -24.58 2.11 -17.35
C GLU A 258 -23.90 1.43 -16.16
N ILE A 259 -22.92 0.56 -16.43
CA ILE A 259 -22.10 -0.09 -15.40
C ILE A 259 -21.36 0.96 -14.57
N GLY A 260 -20.68 1.91 -15.22
CA GLY A 260 -19.96 2.98 -14.53
C GLY A 260 -20.86 3.84 -13.64
N GLN A 261 -22.04 4.21 -14.15
CA GLN A 261 -23.04 4.96 -13.38
C GLN A 261 -23.55 4.16 -12.17
N GLN A 262 -23.83 2.86 -12.34
CA GLN A 262 -24.31 2.00 -11.27
C GLN A 262 -23.26 1.80 -10.18
N ILE A 263 -21.98 1.65 -10.55
CA ILE A 263 -20.85 1.59 -9.59
C ILE A 263 -20.84 2.86 -8.74
N LEU A 264 -20.79 4.04 -9.37
CA LEU A 264 -20.73 5.32 -8.67
C LEU A 264 -21.91 5.50 -7.70
N ARG A 265 -23.14 5.29 -8.18
CA ARG A 265 -24.35 5.40 -7.34
C ARG A 265 -24.34 4.43 -6.17
N SER A 266 -23.81 3.22 -6.37
CA SER A 266 -23.77 2.20 -5.32
C SER A 266 -22.69 2.47 -4.28
N ILE A 267 -21.56 3.04 -4.68
CA ILE A 267 -20.54 3.56 -3.75
C ILE A 267 -21.16 4.66 -2.88
N MET A 268 -21.77 5.68 -3.50
CA MET A 268 -22.36 6.81 -2.76
C MET A 268 -23.45 6.39 -1.77
N ARG A 269 -24.18 5.29 -2.05
CA ARG A 269 -25.23 4.77 -1.16
C ARG A 269 -24.69 3.96 0.02
N GLN A 270 -23.52 3.33 -0.13
CA GLN A 270 -23.03 2.33 0.83
C GLN A 270 -21.74 2.76 1.57
N CYS A 271 -21.12 3.88 1.17
CA CYS A 271 -19.85 4.37 1.72
C CYS A 271 -19.87 4.79 3.20
N SER A 272 -21.01 4.71 3.86
CA SER A 272 -21.15 4.82 5.32
C SER A 272 -20.94 3.48 6.06
N SER A 273 -20.51 2.43 5.37
CA SER A 273 -20.26 1.10 5.94
C SER A 273 -19.12 0.41 5.19
N THR A 274 -18.48 -0.59 5.81
CA THR A 274 -17.42 -1.38 5.18
C THR A 274 -17.87 -2.12 3.91
N VAL A 275 -17.02 -2.12 2.88
CA VAL A 275 -17.26 -2.82 1.61
C VAL A 275 -17.48 -4.33 1.75
N GLY A 276 -16.96 -4.94 2.82
CA GLY A 276 -17.22 -6.34 3.12
C GLY A 276 -18.71 -6.64 3.35
N GLY A 277 -19.46 -5.68 3.87
CA GLY A 277 -20.90 -5.80 4.13
C GLY A 277 -21.80 -5.35 2.98
N TRP A 278 -21.25 -4.76 1.93
CA TRP A 278 -22.06 -4.18 0.85
C TRP A 278 -22.87 -5.22 0.09
N SER A 279 -24.06 -4.79 -0.30
CA SER A 279 -24.93 -5.55 -1.19
C SER A 279 -24.34 -5.61 -2.60
N PRO A 280 -24.65 -6.67 -3.39
CA PRO A 280 -24.26 -6.76 -4.78
C PRO A 280 -24.66 -5.53 -5.60
N LEU A 281 -23.90 -5.25 -6.66
CA LEU A 281 -24.13 -4.11 -7.55
C LEU A 281 -25.40 -4.27 -8.42
N ALA A 282 -25.72 -5.52 -8.75
CA ALA A 282 -26.79 -5.98 -9.63
C ALA A 282 -27.80 -6.84 -8.86
#